data_AF-A0A841ZS72-F1
#
_entry.id   AF-A0A841ZS72-F1
#
_cell.length_a   1.000
_cell.length_b   1.000
_cell.length_c   1.000
_cell.angle_alpha   90.00
_cell.angle_beta   90.00
_cell.angle_gamma   90.00
#
_symmetry.space_group_name_H-M   'P 1'
#
loop_
_entity.id
_entity.type
_entity.pdbx_description
1 polymer ?
#
loop_
_entity_poly.entity_id
_entity_poly.type
_entity_poly.pdbx_seq_one_letter_code
_entity_poly.pdbx_strand_id
1 'polypeptide(L)'
;MEQEELIQELELNQIRQKAAKETLEKEREHLNHFEEGKKEYVWKMAQELEQAEGDIFEGLLSHIRKEDGLCSRRLNRAVEDARRFVQHAEQHLKEQQEKGDKLLDLFFESMMEK
;
A
#
# COMPACT_ATOMS: atom_id res chain seq x y z
N MET A 1 18.76 28.59 -14.62
CA MET A 1 17.31 28.41 -14.58
C MET A 1 16.73 29.77 -14.27
N GLU A 2 15.80 30.26 -15.08
CA GLU A 2 15.17 31.55 -14.81
C GLU A 2 14.27 31.45 -13.58
N GLN A 3 14.16 32.51 -12.77
CA GLN A 3 13.44 32.47 -11.50
C GLN A 3 11.98 32.04 -11.66
N GLU A 4 11.36 32.38 -12.80
CA GLU A 4 10.00 31.94 -13.15
C GLU A 4 9.91 30.43 -13.39
N GLU A 5 10.89 29.81 -14.03
CA GLU A 5 10.95 28.36 -14.23
C GLU A 5 11.03 27.62 -12.89
N LEU A 6 11.78 28.17 -11.93
CA LEU A 6 11.96 27.55 -10.63
C LEU A 6 10.69 27.65 -9.75
N ILE A 7 9.95 28.77 -9.84
CA ILE A 7 8.63 28.91 -9.22
C ILE A 7 7.66 27.87 -9.80
N GLN A 8 7.62 27.70 -11.12
CA GLN A 8 6.75 26.71 -11.77
C GLN A 8 7.10 25.28 -11.34
N GLU A 9 8.38 24.93 -11.24
CA GLU A 9 8.78 23.59 -10.81
C GLU A 9 8.47 23.34 -9.31
N LEU A 10 8.53 24.37 -8.47
CA LEU A 10 8.08 24.31 -7.06
C LEU A 10 6.57 24.04 -6.95
N GLU A 11 5.75 24.77 -7.71
CA GLU A 11 4.30 24.55 -7.77
C GLU A 11 3.98 23.12 -8.25
N LEU A 12 4.65 22.67 -9.30
CA LEU A 12 4.48 21.33 -9.82
C LEU A 12 4.92 20.25 -8.82
N ASN A 13 6.01 20.47 -8.09
CA ASN A 13 6.44 19.58 -7.02
C ASN A 13 5.41 19.51 -5.89
N GLN A 14 4.78 20.62 -5.48
CA GLN A 14 3.71 20.60 -4.48
C GLN A 14 2.51 19.76 -4.94
N ILE A 15 2.12 19.88 -6.21
CA ILE A 15 1.04 19.05 -6.80
C ILE A 15 1.44 17.56 -6.76
N ARG A 16 2.68 17.23 -7.15
CA ARG A 16 3.20 15.85 -7.11
C ARG A 16 3.23 15.28 -5.68
N GLN A 17 3.63 16.08 -4.70
CA GLN A 17 3.61 15.67 -3.28
C GLN A 17 2.18 15.40 -2.80
N LYS A 18 1.20 16.23 -3.18
CA LYS A 18 -0.20 16.00 -2.84
C LYS A 18 -0.71 14.68 -3.44
N ALA A 19 -0.46 14.45 -4.72
CA ALA A 19 -0.85 13.20 -5.39
C ALA A 19 -0.16 11.96 -4.78
N ALA A 20 1.10 12.10 -4.37
CA ALA A 20 1.83 11.03 -3.69
C ALA A 20 1.24 10.70 -2.32
N LYS A 21 0.81 11.71 -1.54
CA LYS A 21 0.10 11.49 -0.27
C LYS A 21 -1.24 10.78 -0.47
N GLU A 22 -2.04 11.23 -1.44
CA GLU A 22 -3.33 10.59 -1.76
C GLU A 22 -3.15 9.13 -2.20
N THR A 23 -2.09 8.85 -2.95
CA THR A 23 -1.75 7.47 -3.35
C THR A 23 -1.37 6.63 -2.14
N LEU A 24 -0.50 7.14 -1.26
CA LEU A 24 -0.09 6.44 -0.04
C LEU A 24 -1.30 6.13 0.86
N GLU A 25 -2.24 7.06 1.00
CA GLU A 25 -3.46 6.83 1.76
C GLU A 25 -4.30 5.69 1.19
N LYS A 26 -4.52 5.67 -0.13
CA LYS A 26 -5.23 4.57 -0.81
C LYS A 26 -4.52 3.22 -0.66
N GLU A 27 -3.20 3.18 -0.80
CA GLU A 27 -2.46 1.92 -0.61
C GLU A 27 -2.58 1.40 0.82
N ARG A 28 -2.64 2.29 1.82
CA ARG A 28 -2.89 1.91 3.22
C ARG A 28 -4.31 1.39 3.43
N GLU A 29 -5.31 2.00 2.80
CA GLU A 29 -6.68 1.49 2.80
C GLU A 29 -6.76 0.08 2.18
N HIS A 30 -6.10 -0.14 1.04
CA HIS A 30 -6.02 -1.45 0.40
C HIS A 30 -5.35 -2.49 1.30
N LEU A 31 -4.22 -2.14 1.92
CA LEU A 31 -3.55 -3.01 2.89
C LEU A 31 -4.48 -3.39 4.04
N ASN A 32 -5.15 -2.42 4.66
CA ASN A 32 -6.09 -2.67 5.74
C ASN A 32 -7.21 -3.61 5.28
N HIS A 33 -7.80 -3.37 4.11
CA HIS A 33 -8.84 -4.22 3.54
C HIS A 33 -8.37 -5.68 3.37
N PHE A 34 -7.16 -5.91 2.86
CA PHE A 34 -6.62 -7.27 2.73
C PHE A 34 -6.32 -7.91 4.09
N GLU A 35 -5.80 -7.16 5.05
CA GLU A 35 -5.53 -7.69 6.40
C GLU A 35 -6.82 -8.03 7.16
N GLU A 36 -7.86 -7.22 7.04
CA GLU A 36 -9.20 -7.49 7.58
C GLU A 36 -9.85 -8.69 6.90
N GLY A 37 -9.86 -8.72 5.57
CA GLY A 37 -10.40 -9.85 4.80
C GLY A 37 -9.69 -11.16 5.13
N LYS A 38 -8.37 -11.13 5.37
CA LYS A 38 -7.62 -12.30 5.84
C LYS A 38 -8.06 -12.76 7.23
N LYS A 39 -8.29 -11.84 8.17
CA LYS A 39 -8.77 -12.19 9.53
C LYS A 39 -10.16 -12.82 9.46
N GLU A 40 -11.08 -12.22 8.71
CA GLU A 40 -12.43 -12.77 8.51
C GLU A 40 -12.39 -14.15 7.87
N TYR A 41 -11.53 -14.34 6.87
CA TYR A 41 -11.35 -15.62 6.22
C TYR A 41 -10.91 -16.71 7.20
N VAL A 42 -9.85 -16.44 7.99
CA VAL A 42 -9.35 -17.40 9.00
C VAL A 42 -10.44 -17.74 10.01
N TRP A 43 -11.21 -16.74 10.45
CA TRP A 43 -12.29 -16.96 11.40
C TRP A 43 -13.42 -17.83 10.82
N LYS A 44 -13.90 -17.52 9.60
CA LYS A 44 -14.94 -18.32 8.93
C LYS A 44 -14.48 -19.75 8.66
N MET A 45 -13.25 -19.92 8.20
CA MET A 45 -12.70 -21.25 7.94
C MET A 45 -12.58 -22.10 9.20
N ALA A 46 -12.23 -21.49 10.34
CA ALA A 46 -12.22 -22.21 11.61
C ALA A 46 -13.61 -22.71 12.00
N GLN A 47 -14.66 -21.91 11.79
CA GLN A 47 -16.05 -22.31 12.05
C GLN A 47 -16.53 -23.43 11.13
N GLU A 48 -16.22 -23.34 9.83
CA GLU A 48 -16.58 -24.37 8.84
C GLU A 48 -15.90 -25.71 9.15
N LEU A 49 -14.63 -25.68 9.58
CA LEU A 49 -13.92 -26.90 9.99
C LEU A 49 -14.48 -27.50 11.27
N GLU A 50 -14.84 -26.67 12.27
CA GLU A 50 -15.47 -27.14 13.50
C GLU A 50 -16.83 -27.81 13.23
N GLN A 51 -17.63 -27.26 12.32
CA GLN A 51 -18.90 -27.87 11.90
C GLN A 51 -18.68 -29.16 11.10
N ALA A 52 -17.73 -29.17 10.17
CA ALA A 52 -17.45 -30.31 9.32
C ALA A 52 -16.80 -31.50 10.06
N GLU A 53 -16.08 -31.28 11.16
CA GLU A 53 -15.59 -32.37 12.02
C GLU A 53 -16.73 -33.11 12.75
N GLY A 54 -17.92 -32.51 12.81
CA GLY A 54 -19.16 -33.19 13.25
C GLY A 54 -19.80 -34.08 12.18
N ASP A 55 -19.40 -33.95 10.90
CA ASP A 55 -19.95 -34.67 9.75
C ASP A 55 -19.01 -35.81 9.28
N ILE A 56 -19.58 -36.96 8.92
CA ILE A 56 -18.86 -38.24 8.68
C ILE A 56 -18.08 -38.26 7.33
N PHE A 57 -18.04 -37.15 6.58
CA PHE A 57 -17.45 -37.13 5.23
C PHE A 57 -15.97 -36.71 5.22
N GLU A 58 -15.07 -37.65 5.53
CA GLU A 58 -13.60 -37.45 5.48
C GLU A 58 -13.10 -36.88 4.14
N GLY A 59 -13.70 -37.30 3.02
CA GLY A 59 -13.35 -36.79 1.68
C GLY A 59 -13.68 -35.31 1.48
N LEU A 60 -14.76 -34.83 2.10
CA LEU A 60 -15.15 -33.42 2.06
C LEU A 60 -14.21 -32.58 2.94
N LEU A 61 -13.87 -33.07 4.14
CA LEU A 61 -12.89 -32.44 5.03
C LEU A 61 -11.52 -32.27 4.37
N SER A 62 -11.03 -33.29 3.66
CA SER A 62 -9.77 -33.19 2.91
C SER A 62 -9.84 -32.16 1.79
N HIS A 63 -10.98 -32.02 1.12
CA HIS A 63 -11.16 -31.02 0.06
C HIS A 63 -11.16 -29.60 0.65
N ILE A 64 -11.91 -29.38 1.73
CA ILE A 64 -11.99 -28.10 2.45
C ILE A 64 -10.60 -27.65 2.91
N ARG A 65 -9.81 -28.54 3.55
CA ARG A 65 -8.45 -28.22 3.99
C ARG A 65 -7.50 -27.86 2.85
N LYS A 66 -7.66 -28.49 1.68
CA LYS A 66 -6.83 -28.20 0.49
C LYS A 66 -7.16 -26.83 -0.10
N GLU A 67 -8.44 -26.53 -0.25
CA GLU A 67 -8.90 -25.21 -0.71
C GLU A 67 -8.50 -24.12 0.29
N ASP A 68 -8.58 -24.39 1.59
CA ASP A 68 -8.11 -23.50 2.65
C ASP A 68 -6.63 -23.12 2.49
N GLY A 69 -5.78 -24.13 2.33
CA GLY A 69 -4.35 -23.92 2.11
C GLY A 69 -4.02 -23.15 0.82
N LEU A 70 -4.87 -23.19 -0.21
CA LEU A 70 -4.70 -22.40 -1.43
C LEU A 70 -5.14 -20.95 -1.24
N CYS A 71 -6.31 -20.74 -0.66
CA CYS A 71 -6.87 -19.42 -0.38
C CYS A 71 -6.03 -18.65 0.63
N SER A 72 -5.58 -19.29 1.72
CA SER A 72 -4.67 -18.70 2.70
C SER A 72 -3.35 -18.24 2.07
N ARG A 73 -2.75 -19.04 1.18
CA ARG A 73 -1.55 -18.64 0.44
C ARG A 73 -1.78 -17.44 -0.47
N ARG A 74 -2.92 -17.40 -1.17
CA ARG A 74 -3.28 -16.26 -2.04
C ARG A 74 -3.50 -14.98 -1.23
N LEU A 75 -4.20 -15.06 -0.10
CA LEU A 75 -4.42 -13.92 0.80
C LEU A 75 -3.13 -13.41 1.42
N ASN A 76 -2.23 -14.32 1.85
CA ASN A 76 -0.91 -13.93 2.35
C ASN A 76 -0.11 -13.17 1.30
N ARG A 77 -0.10 -13.66 0.06
CA ARG A 77 0.57 -12.97 -1.05
C ARG A 77 -0.05 -11.61 -1.34
N ALA A 78 -1.38 -11.49 -1.34
CA ALA A 78 -2.06 -10.22 -1.55
C ALA A 78 -1.70 -9.19 -0.46
N VAL A 79 -1.63 -9.61 0.81
CA VAL A 79 -1.18 -8.75 1.91
C VAL A 79 0.30 -8.35 1.73
N GLU A 80 1.18 -9.28 1.36
CA GLU A 80 2.58 -8.98 1.10
C GLU A 80 2.78 -8.00 -0.06
N ASP A 81 2.05 -8.17 -1.15
CA ASP A 81 2.07 -7.27 -2.30
C ASP A 81 1.53 -5.89 -1.91
N ALA A 82 0.43 -5.81 -1.15
CA ALA A 82 -0.10 -4.55 -0.62
C ALA A 82 0.91 -3.82 0.29
N ARG A 83 1.63 -4.55 1.15
CA ARG A 83 2.71 -3.95 1.97
C ARG A 83 3.83 -3.37 1.12
N ARG A 84 4.19 -4.04 0.03
CA ARG A 84 5.20 -3.53 -0.92
C ARG A 84 4.71 -2.27 -1.62
N PHE A 85 3.43 -2.20 -2.00
CA PHE A 85 2.87 -0.98 -2.60
C PHE A 85 2.87 0.19 -1.63
N VAL A 86 2.51 -0.02 -0.35
CA VAL A 86 2.63 1.01 0.69
C VAL A 86 4.08 1.49 0.81
N GLN A 87 5.05 0.58 0.92
CA GLN A 87 6.47 0.93 1.01
C GLN A 87 6.95 1.73 -0.21
N HIS A 88 6.53 1.34 -1.41
CA HIS A 88 6.85 2.07 -2.63
C HIS A 88 6.23 3.47 -2.64
N ALA A 89 4.98 3.61 -2.20
CA ALA A 89 4.31 4.89 -2.10
C ALA A 89 4.95 5.82 -1.05
N GLU A 90 5.40 5.27 0.09
CA GLU A 90 6.16 6.01 1.12
C GLU A 90 7.49 6.51 0.56
N GLN A 91 8.22 5.65 -0.14
CA GLN A 91 9.48 6.01 -0.78
C GLN A 91 9.28 7.10 -1.86
N HIS A 92 8.26 6.96 -2.70
CA HIS A 92 7.95 7.97 -3.71
C HIS A 92 7.58 9.32 -3.09
N LEU A 93 6.78 9.34 -2.01
CA LEU A 93 6.45 10.58 -1.29
C LEU A 93 7.73 11.24 -0.75
N LYS A 94 8.62 10.46 -0.15
CA LYS A 94 9.90 10.94 0.37
C LYS A 94 10.76 11.57 -0.74
N GLU A 95 10.85 10.93 -1.91
CA GLU A 95 11.59 11.46 -3.06
C GLU A 95 11.00 12.80 -3.55
N GLN A 96 9.68 12.95 -3.56
CA GLN A 96 9.05 14.23 -3.93
C GLN A 96 9.33 15.32 -2.89
N GLN A 97 9.38 14.99 -1.61
CA GLN A 97 9.75 15.94 -0.54
C GLN A 97 11.20 16.38 -0.67
N GLU A 98 12.14 15.44 -0.81
CA GLU A 98 13.56 15.75 -1.00
C GLU A 98 13.81 16.59 -2.26
N LYS A 99 13.05 16.34 -3.34
CA LYS A 99 13.10 17.18 -4.54
C LYS A 99 12.56 18.59 -4.26
N GLY A 100 11.48 18.71 -3.49
CA GLY A 100 10.93 19.99 -3.08
C GLY A 100 11.93 20.82 -2.26
N ASP A 101 12.60 20.19 -1.29
CA ASP A 101 13.60 20.86 -0.46
C ASP A 101 14.76 21.40 -1.30
N LYS A 102 15.29 20.58 -2.23
CA LYS A 102 16.34 21.01 -3.17
C LYS A 102 15.90 22.19 -4.05
N LEU A 103 14.65 22.20 -4.48
CA LEU A 103 14.11 23.31 -5.28
C LEU A 103 13.99 24.60 -4.45
N LEU A 104 13.62 24.48 -3.17
CA LEU A 104 13.57 25.62 -2.25
C LEU A 104 14.96 26.18 -1.98
N ASP A 105 15.96 25.33 -1.77
CA ASP A 105 17.35 25.75 -1.60
C ASP A 105 17.83 26.57 -2.82
N LEU A 106 17.63 26.04 -4.03
CA LEU A 106 17.96 26.75 -5.28
C LEU A 106 17.19 28.06 -5.43
N PHE A 107 15.93 28.13 -4.95
CA PHE A 107 15.15 29.36 -4.98
C PHE A 107 15.77 30.43 -4.10
N PHE A 108 16.14 30.09 -2.88
CA PHE A 108 16.77 31.03 -1.95
C PHE A 108 18.14 31.48 -2.45
N GLU A 109 18.96 30.59 -3.02
CA GLU A 109 20.22 30.96 -3.67
C GLU A 109 19.99 31.98 -4.78
N SER A 110 19.04 31.72 -5.69
CA SER A 110 18.72 32.63 -6.81
C SER A 110 18.22 34.02 -6.35
N MET A 111 17.67 34.12 -5.14
CA MET A 111 17.20 35.37 -4.54
C MET A 111 18.33 36.15 -3.87
N MET A 112 19.38 35.48 -3.39
CA MET A 112 20.55 36.10 -2.75
C MET A 112 21.62 36.56 -3.75
N GLU A 113 21.62 36.00 -4.97
CA GLU A 113 22.53 36.41 -6.05
C GLU A 113 22.09 37.68 -6.81
N LYS A 114 21.00 38.33 -6.37
CA LYS A 114 20.48 39.60 -6.91
C LYS A 114 20.86 40.79 -6.03
#